data_AF-A0A956IRN3-F1
#
_entry.id   AF-A0A956IRN3-F1
#
_cell.length_a   1.000
_cell.length_b   1.000
_cell.length_c   1.000
_cell.angle_alpha   90.00
_cell.angle_beta   90.00
_cell.angle_gamma   90.00
#
_symmetry.space_group_name_H-M   'P 1'
#
loop_
_entity.id
_entity.type
_entity.pdbx_description
1 polymer ?
#
loop_
_entity_poly.entity_id
_entity_poly.type
_entity_poly.pdbx_seq_one_letter_code
_entity_poly.pdbx_strand_id
1 'polypeptide(L)'
;QILVELVRGQVESRGPVGAAALAAELALGAGDVEVALASLETEGFVLRGLFSGAAAPGAVEWCERGLLARIYRYTLARLRREIEPVQQTDFMRFLLRWQRVEPGQQGSGPDALAQVLDQLEGFEAPAAAWEQEILPARIADYDPAWLDLLCLSGRVTWLRRTPPSASGRRAKAAPVRSTPVALVSRSNLAIWCAPVASASASVEVSTLSPAASRVREVLQTSGACFFVDLMTRTGLLRTQVEEGLAELVALGLANSDSFAGLRALIVPTAQRGQTHRRHGRRSGQGMELGGRWSLFDVGAYDLERGDPGADSAARADAAGNQVEQIARRLLVRWGVLFRRLLERESGIPPWRELVRVLRRLEARGEIRGGRFVAGFSGEQYALPEAVSQLRALRREDGDPGLVSISAADPLNLRGVTLAGERVPALLTNRVCFRGGEVVGTKQGRAIQVAETDQSWVVRQVLVRTASLSRRDSGGSWRGNRSSPTH
;
A
#
# COMPACT_ATOMS: atom_id res chain seq x y z
N GLN A 1 40.40 37.41 -2.93
CA GLN A 1 40.92 36.13 -3.46
C GLN A 1 41.75 35.37 -2.43
N ILE A 2 42.84 35.91 -1.87
CA ILE A 2 43.66 35.22 -0.84
C ILE A 2 42.84 34.78 0.38
N LEU A 3 41.99 35.68 0.90
CA LEU A 3 41.10 35.38 2.03
C LEU A 3 40.14 34.22 1.76
N VAL A 4 39.58 34.14 0.54
CA VAL A 4 38.64 33.09 0.14
C VAL A 4 39.34 31.74 0.11
N GLU A 5 40.55 31.67 -0.45
CA GLU A 5 41.34 30.43 -0.48
C GLU A 5 41.81 30.01 0.91
N LEU A 6 42.15 30.95 1.80
CA LEU A 6 42.47 30.65 3.20
C LEU A 6 41.28 30.05 3.93
N VAL A 7 40.09 30.65 3.80
CA VAL A 7 38.86 30.14 4.39
C VAL A 7 38.48 28.78 3.77
N ARG A 8 38.68 28.60 2.46
CA ARG A 8 38.46 27.32 1.75
C ARG A 8 39.27 26.20 2.40
N GLY A 9 40.58 26.37 2.54
CA GLY A 9 41.45 25.35 3.15
C GLY A 9 41.11 25.02 4.61
N GLN A 10 40.62 25.99 5.38
CA GLN A 10 40.14 25.73 6.75
C GLN A 10 38.88 24.87 6.75
N VAL A 11 37.88 25.22 5.95
CA VAL A 11 36.58 24.53 5.95
C VAL A 11 36.66 23.13 5.33
N GLU A 12 37.67 22.84 4.49
CA GLU A 12 37.93 21.47 3.96
C GLU A 12 38.26 20.43 5.03
N SER A 13 38.92 20.85 6.11
CA SER A 13 39.40 19.96 7.16
C SER A 13 38.56 20.04 8.44
N ARG A 14 37.59 20.97 8.50
CA ARG A 14 36.74 21.22 9.66
C ARG A 14 35.28 20.87 9.43
N GLY A 15 34.69 20.21 10.43
CA GLY A 15 33.24 20.03 10.51
C GLY A 15 32.48 21.37 10.63
N PRO A 16 31.18 21.32 10.93
CA PRO A 16 30.37 22.52 11.10
C PRO A 16 31.01 23.54 12.04
N VAL A 17 31.16 24.78 11.58
CA VAL A 17 31.81 25.87 12.33
C VAL A 17 31.08 27.19 12.13
N GLY A 18 30.95 27.99 13.18
CA GLY A 18 30.40 29.35 13.10
C GLY A 18 31.41 30.37 12.56
N ALA A 19 30.92 31.41 11.87
CA ALA A 19 31.78 32.45 11.30
C ALA A 19 32.63 33.17 12.36
N ALA A 20 32.06 33.46 13.54
CA ALA A 20 32.77 34.10 14.65
C ALA A 20 33.92 33.23 15.20
N ALA A 21 33.71 31.91 15.28
CA ALA A 21 34.75 30.98 15.73
C ALA A 21 35.90 30.90 14.73
N LEU A 22 35.57 30.88 13.43
CA LEU A 22 36.58 30.87 12.36
C LEU A 22 37.36 32.19 12.29
N ALA A 23 36.70 33.33 12.49
CA ALA A 23 37.33 34.64 12.53
C ALA A 23 38.28 34.81 13.72
N ALA A 24 37.87 34.37 14.90
CA ALA A 24 38.71 34.41 16.11
C ALA A 24 40.01 33.61 15.93
N GLU A 25 39.94 32.45 15.28
CA GLU A 25 41.10 31.57 15.11
C GLU A 25 42.05 32.01 14.01
N LEU A 26 41.52 32.58 12.93
CA LEU A 26 42.34 33.16 11.88
C LEU A 26 42.88 34.55 12.23
N ALA A 27 42.49 35.10 13.39
CA ALA A 27 42.76 36.48 13.79
C ALA A 27 42.31 37.51 12.72
N LEU A 28 41.12 37.28 12.15
CA LEU A 28 40.52 38.09 11.10
C LEU A 28 39.24 38.78 11.57
N GLY A 29 38.80 39.81 10.84
CA GLY A 29 37.51 40.43 11.05
C GLY A 29 36.37 39.46 10.72
N ALA A 30 35.36 39.37 11.59
CA ALA A 30 34.20 38.49 11.38
C ALA A 30 33.46 38.80 10.06
N GLY A 31 33.34 40.09 9.71
CA GLY A 31 32.72 40.51 8.45
C GLY A 31 33.48 40.03 7.20
N ASP A 32 34.82 40.03 7.24
CA ASP A 32 35.64 39.57 6.11
C ASP A 32 35.47 38.06 5.90
N VAL A 33 35.41 37.29 6.99
CA VAL A 33 35.18 35.84 6.96
C VAL A 33 33.77 35.51 6.47
N GLU A 34 32.74 36.25 6.87
CA GLU A 34 31.37 36.07 6.38
C GLU A 34 31.26 36.34 4.87
N VAL A 35 31.92 37.39 4.36
CA VAL A 35 31.96 37.68 2.92
C VAL A 35 32.67 36.57 2.15
N ALA A 36 33.78 36.05 2.68
CA ALA A 36 34.48 34.93 2.07
C ALA A 36 33.63 33.65 2.05
N LEU A 37 32.91 33.34 3.14
CA LEU A 37 32.01 32.20 3.22
C LEU A 37 30.81 32.34 2.27
N ALA A 38 30.24 33.54 2.13
CA ALA A 38 29.18 33.82 1.16
C ALA A 38 29.65 33.65 -0.30
N SER A 39 30.91 34.01 -0.61
CA SER A 39 31.52 33.73 -1.91
C SER A 39 31.61 32.22 -2.16
N LEU A 40 32.10 31.46 -1.17
CA LEU A 40 32.20 30.00 -1.26
C LEU A 40 30.83 29.30 -1.33
N GLU A 41 29.80 29.87 -0.70
CA GLU A 41 28.42 29.41 -0.80
C GLU A 41 27.87 29.62 -2.22
N THR A 42 28.16 30.79 -2.82
CA THR A 42 27.79 31.10 -4.20
C THR A 42 28.46 30.16 -5.20
N GLU A 43 29.71 29.76 -4.93
CA GLU A 43 30.43 28.72 -5.69
C GLU A 43 29.88 27.29 -5.43
N GLY A 44 29.03 27.11 -4.41
CA GLY A 44 28.49 25.82 -4.01
C GLY A 44 29.46 24.94 -3.22
N PHE A 45 30.55 25.50 -2.70
CA PHE A 45 31.58 24.78 -1.95
C PHE A 45 31.17 24.51 -0.50
N VAL A 46 30.64 25.53 0.18
CA VAL A 46 30.11 25.42 1.55
C VAL A 46 28.59 25.46 1.59
N LEU A 47 28.02 24.94 2.68
CA LEU A 47 26.60 25.06 3.02
C LEU A 47 26.45 25.81 4.33
N ARG A 48 25.46 26.70 4.37
CA ARG A 48 25.03 27.44 5.56
C ARG A 48 23.86 26.71 6.23
N GLY A 49 23.90 26.56 7.56
CA GLY A 49 22.81 25.93 8.31
C GLY A 49 23.12 25.74 9.79
N LEU A 50 22.27 24.98 10.48
CA LEU A 50 22.50 24.52 11.85
C LEU A 50 22.72 23.01 11.79
N PHE A 51 23.95 22.54 12.02
CA PHE A 51 24.34 21.15 11.81
C PHE A 51 24.72 20.43 13.11
N SER A 52 25.29 21.16 14.08
CA SER A 52 25.67 20.61 15.39
C SER A 52 24.54 20.77 16.40
N GLY A 53 24.25 19.70 17.16
CA GLY A 53 23.25 19.74 18.23
C GLY A 53 23.66 20.55 19.47
N ALA A 54 24.93 21.01 19.52
CA ALA A 54 25.48 21.81 20.59
C ALA A 54 25.41 23.33 20.30
N ALA A 55 25.05 23.73 19.07
CA ALA A 55 24.92 25.13 18.71
C ALA A 55 23.62 25.74 19.24
N ALA A 56 23.67 27.04 19.57
CA ALA A 56 22.51 27.77 20.07
C ALA A 56 21.39 27.82 19.00
N PRO A 57 20.10 27.81 19.40
CA PRO A 57 19.00 28.00 18.46
C PRO A 57 19.17 29.31 17.68
N GLY A 58 19.22 29.23 16.34
CA GLY A 58 19.45 30.38 15.46
C GLY A 58 20.91 30.68 15.14
N ALA A 59 21.87 29.91 15.66
CA ALA A 59 23.26 29.99 15.25
C ALA A 59 23.44 29.55 13.78
N VAL A 60 24.35 30.22 13.08
CA VAL A 60 24.70 29.90 11.70
C VAL A 60 26.05 29.21 11.68
N GLU A 61 26.06 27.98 11.19
CA GLU A 61 27.26 27.20 10.93
C GLU A 61 27.48 27.04 9.42
N TRP A 62 28.74 26.87 9.06
CA TRP A 62 29.22 26.67 7.72
C TRP A 62 29.99 25.35 7.67
N CYS A 63 29.81 24.57 6.60
CA CYS A 63 30.52 23.32 6.40
C CYS A 63 30.76 23.04 4.92
N GLU A 64 31.90 22.45 4.58
CA GLU A 64 32.19 21.97 3.22
C GLU A 64 31.20 20.86 2.83
N ARG A 65 30.67 20.92 1.61
CA ARG A 65 29.57 20.06 1.16
C ARG A 65 29.93 18.57 1.19
N GLY A 66 31.13 18.20 0.73
CA GLY A 66 31.66 16.84 0.69
C GLY A 66 31.93 16.24 2.07
N LEU A 67 32.46 17.05 2.98
CA LEU A 67 32.76 16.72 4.36
C LEU A 67 31.47 16.56 5.15
N LEU A 68 30.51 17.47 4.99
CA LEU A 68 29.17 17.33 5.55
C LEU A 68 28.51 16.03 5.06
N ALA A 69 28.58 15.75 3.74
CA ALA A 69 28.07 14.50 3.19
C ALA A 69 28.79 13.28 3.75
N ARG A 70 30.09 13.36 4.05
CA ARG A 70 30.88 12.29 4.68
C ARG A 70 30.51 12.08 6.16
N ILE A 71 30.41 13.15 6.94
CA ILE A 71 29.94 13.12 8.34
C ILE A 71 28.56 12.48 8.39
N TYR A 72 27.66 12.91 7.51
CA TYR A 72 26.31 12.39 7.40
C TYR A 72 26.29 10.89 7.05
N ARG A 73 27.06 10.46 6.03
CA ARG A 73 27.21 9.03 5.67
C ARG A 73 27.73 8.19 6.84
N TYR A 74 28.73 8.67 7.58
CA TYR A 74 29.27 7.94 8.74
C TYR A 74 28.27 7.87 9.89
N THR A 75 27.51 8.94 10.12
CA THR A 75 26.44 8.97 11.13
C THR A 75 25.35 7.97 10.79
N LEU A 76 24.89 7.95 9.54
CA LEU A 76 23.92 6.95 9.07
C LEU A 76 24.48 5.53 9.16
N ALA A 77 25.74 5.30 8.78
CA ALA A 77 26.37 4.00 8.88
C ALA A 77 26.45 3.49 10.33
N ARG A 78 26.70 4.37 11.30
CA ARG A 78 26.66 4.05 12.72
C ARG A 78 25.25 3.69 13.18
N LEU A 79 24.26 4.55 12.87
CA LEU A 79 22.86 4.30 13.23
C LEU A 79 22.33 2.99 12.61
N ARG A 80 22.76 2.67 11.39
CA ARG A 80 22.44 1.40 10.72
C ARG A 80 22.96 0.17 11.46
N ARG A 81 24.11 0.28 12.13
CA ARG A 81 24.74 -0.81 12.90
C ARG A 81 24.11 -0.99 14.28
N GLU A 82 23.49 0.05 14.83
CA GLU A 82 22.79 0.02 16.12
C GLU A 82 21.42 -0.67 16.04
N ILE A 83 20.95 -1.00 14.84
CA ILE A 83 19.67 -1.70 14.64
C ILE A 83 19.89 -3.20 14.81
N GLU A 84 19.32 -3.76 15.89
CA GLU A 84 19.22 -5.21 16.07
C GLU A 84 18.03 -5.75 15.26
N PRO A 85 18.24 -6.69 14.32
CA PRO A 85 17.17 -7.23 13.48
C PRO A 85 16.25 -8.16 14.28
N VAL A 86 14.94 -8.06 14.01
CA VAL A 86 13.92 -8.98 14.55
C VAL A 86 13.78 -10.24 13.70
N GLN A 87 13.21 -11.31 14.26
CA GLN A 87 12.92 -12.52 13.49
C GLN A 87 11.75 -12.30 12.52
N GLN A 88 11.62 -13.19 11.53
CA GLN A 88 10.53 -13.13 10.54
C GLN A 88 9.14 -13.25 11.19
N THR A 89 9.05 -14.04 12.25
CA THR A 89 7.83 -14.26 13.06
C THR A 89 7.44 -12.99 13.82
N ASP A 90 8.40 -12.33 14.47
CA ASP A 90 8.18 -11.03 15.13
C ASP A 90 7.75 -9.95 14.15
N PHE A 91 8.38 -9.92 12.97
CA PHE A 91 7.99 -9.00 11.90
C PHE A 91 6.55 -9.27 11.43
N MET A 92 6.14 -10.54 11.32
CA MET A 92 4.76 -10.88 10.98
C MET A 92 3.79 -10.48 12.11
N ARG A 93 4.15 -10.70 13.39
CA ARG A 93 3.37 -10.23 14.55
C ARG A 93 3.18 -8.72 14.49
N PHE A 94 4.25 -7.98 14.19
CA PHE A 94 4.19 -6.55 13.95
C PHE A 94 3.23 -6.20 12.82
N LEU A 95 3.30 -6.85 11.66
CA LEU A 95 2.42 -6.55 10.53
C LEU A 95 0.93 -6.81 10.82
N LEU A 96 0.62 -7.88 11.57
CA LEU A 96 -0.76 -8.18 12.00
C LEU A 96 -1.34 -7.04 12.84
N ARG A 97 -0.53 -6.41 13.70
CA ARG A 97 -0.92 -5.25 14.50
C ARG A 97 -0.90 -3.95 13.69
N TRP A 98 0.17 -3.71 12.93
CA TRP A 98 0.37 -2.52 12.09
C TRP A 98 -0.77 -2.29 11.11
N GLN A 99 -1.29 -3.37 10.52
CA GLN A 99 -2.45 -3.31 9.63
C GLN A 99 -3.78 -3.62 10.32
N ARG A 100 -3.84 -3.57 11.67
CA ARG A 100 -5.07 -3.68 12.48
C ARG A 100 -5.86 -4.98 12.29
N VAL A 101 -5.18 -6.08 11.95
CA VAL A 101 -5.81 -7.40 11.76
C VAL A 101 -5.87 -8.18 13.08
N GLU A 102 -4.95 -7.89 14.01
CA GLU A 102 -4.97 -8.47 15.35
C GLU A 102 -6.30 -8.14 16.08
N PRO A 103 -6.97 -9.13 16.70
CA PRO A 103 -8.18 -8.90 17.48
C PRO A 103 -8.01 -7.81 18.54
N GLY A 104 -8.93 -6.85 18.58
CA GLY A 104 -8.90 -5.72 19.52
C GLY A 104 -8.14 -4.49 19.01
N GLN A 105 -7.43 -4.61 17.88
CA GLN A 105 -6.72 -3.49 17.24
C GLN A 105 -7.48 -2.90 16.05
N GLN A 106 -8.65 -3.45 15.71
CA GLN A 106 -9.48 -2.94 14.62
C GLN A 106 -9.96 -1.53 14.92
N GLY A 107 -9.92 -0.66 13.91
CA GLY A 107 -10.59 0.65 13.98
C GLY A 107 -12.10 0.50 13.83
N SER A 108 -12.89 1.52 14.21
CA SER A 108 -14.35 1.52 14.04
C SER A 108 -14.82 2.77 13.32
N GLY A 109 -15.87 2.63 12.51
CA GLY A 109 -16.52 3.74 11.80
C GLY A 109 -15.84 4.18 10.49
N PRO A 110 -16.40 5.22 9.84
CA PRO A 110 -15.98 5.66 8.51
C PRO A 110 -14.58 6.29 8.48
N ASP A 111 -14.15 7.00 9.53
CA ASP A 111 -12.80 7.60 9.57
C ASP A 111 -11.72 6.53 9.71
N ALA A 112 -11.96 5.47 10.48
CA ALA A 112 -11.08 4.33 10.56
C ALA A 112 -10.96 3.61 9.20
N LEU A 113 -12.09 3.50 8.46
CA LEU A 113 -12.09 2.97 7.11
C LEU A 113 -11.20 3.81 6.18
N ALA A 114 -11.33 5.14 6.21
CA ALA A 114 -10.49 6.02 5.40
C ALA A 114 -8.99 5.81 5.67
N GLN A 115 -8.59 5.69 6.94
CA GLN A 115 -7.19 5.41 7.31
C GLN A 115 -6.70 4.03 6.81
N VAL A 116 -7.55 3.00 6.89
CA VAL A 116 -7.21 1.66 6.37
C VAL A 116 -7.07 1.69 4.84
N LEU A 117 -7.93 2.43 4.15
CA LEU A 117 -7.82 2.61 2.70
C LEU A 117 -6.57 3.39 2.30
N ASP A 118 -6.20 4.42 3.07
CA ASP A 118 -4.94 5.16 2.86
C ASP A 118 -3.70 4.27 3.07
N GLN A 119 -3.76 3.34 4.02
CA GLN A 119 -2.68 2.38 4.29
C GLN A 119 -2.59 1.29 3.20
N LEU A 120 -3.71 0.80 2.70
CA LEU A 120 -3.78 -0.24 1.66
C LEU A 120 -3.81 0.33 0.24
N GLU A 121 -3.69 1.65 0.11
CA GLU A 121 -3.90 2.37 -1.13
C GLU A 121 -3.05 1.83 -2.28
N GLY A 122 -3.68 1.45 -3.39
CA GLY A 122 -3.00 0.94 -4.58
C GLY A 122 -2.68 -0.56 -4.57
N PHE A 123 -2.95 -1.29 -3.49
CA PHE A 123 -2.88 -2.76 -3.46
C PHE A 123 -3.97 -3.36 -4.35
N GLU A 124 -3.66 -4.34 -5.20
CA GLU A 124 -4.69 -5.05 -5.96
C GLU A 124 -5.07 -6.37 -5.29
N ALA A 125 -6.34 -6.47 -4.90
CA ALA A 125 -6.93 -7.69 -4.38
C ALA A 125 -8.12 -8.11 -5.25
N PRO A 126 -8.51 -9.40 -5.27
CA PRO A 126 -9.77 -9.82 -5.89
C PRO A 126 -10.94 -8.95 -5.41
N ALA A 127 -11.80 -8.48 -6.31
CA ALA A 127 -12.87 -7.54 -6.01
C ALA A 127 -13.73 -7.97 -4.81
N ALA A 128 -14.04 -9.27 -4.72
CA ALA A 128 -14.81 -9.81 -3.61
C ALA A 128 -14.06 -9.89 -2.28
N ALA A 129 -12.73 -9.92 -2.29
CA ALA A 129 -11.93 -10.01 -1.07
C ALA A 129 -12.00 -8.73 -0.23
N TRP A 130 -12.15 -7.55 -0.86
CA TRP A 130 -12.21 -6.27 -0.17
C TRP A 130 -13.27 -6.25 0.95
N GLU A 131 -14.53 -6.49 0.62
CA GLU A 131 -15.62 -6.42 1.59
C GLU A 131 -15.91 -7.73 2.32
N GLN A 132 -15.42 -8.87 1.82
CA GLN A 132 -15.66 -10.17 2.47
C GLN A 132 -14.58 -10.52 3.50
N GLU A 133 -13.35 -10.05 3.30
CA GLU A 133 -12.19 -10.51 4.08
C GLU A 133 -11.28 -9.36 4.53
N ILE A 134 -10.85 -8.48 3.62
CA ILE A 134 -9.78 -7.49 3.89
C ILE A 134 -10.25 -6.36 4.81
N LEU A 135 -11.37 -5.69 4.48
CA LEU A 135 -11.90 -4.58 5.28
C LEU A 135 -12.53 -5.08 6.60
N PRO A 136 -13.34 -6.15 6.62
CA PRO A 136 -13.88 -6.68 7.89
C PRO A 136 -12.82 -7.19 8.87
N ALA A 137 -11.65 -7.62 8.37
CA ALA A 137 -10.53 -8.01 9.24
C ALA A 137 -9.92 -6.81 9.99
N ARG A 138 -10.01 -5.60 9.43
CA ARG A 138 -9.37 -4.37 9.93
C ARG A 138 -10.32 -3.36 10.57
N ILE A 139 -11.61 -3.47 10.27
CA ILE A 139 -12.66 -2.57 10.73
C ILE A 139 -13.69 -3.34 11.56
N ALA A 140 -13.92 -2.89 12.78
CA ALA A 140 -15.00 -3.33 13.65
C ALA A 140 -16.36 -2.98 13.00
N ASP A 141 -17.26 -3.97 12.95
CA ASP A 141 -18.62 -3.81 12.43
C ASP A 141 -18.73 -3.06 11.10
N TYR A 142 -17.83 -3.42 10.17
CA TYR A 142 -17.74 -2.80 8.84
C TYR A 142 -19.10 -2.73 8.14
N ASP A 143 -19.52 -1.51 7.80
CA ASP A 143 -20.70 -1.25 6.97
C ASP A 143 -20.28 -0.88 5.53
N PRO A 144 -20.72 -1.65 4.51
CA PRO A 144 -20.49 -1.33 3.10
C PRO A 144 -20.89 0.09 2.68
N ALA A 145 -21.90 0.68 3.36
CA ALA A 145 -22.35 2.04 3.07
C ALA A 145 -21.25 3.10 3.30
N TRP A 146 -20.28 2.84 4.18
CA TRP A 146 -19.16 3.76 4.41
C TRP A 146 -18.23 3.83 3.21
N LEU A 147 -17.95 2.70 2.56
CA LEU A 147 -17.13 2.68 1.35
C LEU A 147 -17.88 3.32 0.17
N ASP A 148 -19.17 3.03 0.04
CA ASP A 148 -20.01 3.65 -0.99
C ASP A 148 -20.02 5.18 -0.84
N LEU A 149 -20.13 5.70 0.38
CA LEU A 149 -20.08 7.15 0.65
C LEU A 149 -18.73 7.77 0.28
N LEU A 150 -17.61 7.11 0.60
CA LEU A 150 -16.27 7.59 0.23
C LEU A 150 -16.06 7.61 -1.30
N CYS A 151 -16.64 6.65 -2.00
CA CYS A 151 -16.63 6.64 -3.46
C CYS A 151 -17.51 7.75 -4.04
N LEU A 152 -18.74 7.89 -3.57
CA LEU A 152 -19.69 8.90 -4.04
C LEU A 152 -19.20 10.33 -3.76
N SER A 153 -18.52 10.55 -2.63
CA SER A 153 -17.91 11.85 -2.32
C SER A 153 -16.66 12.13 -3.16
N GLY A 154 -16.21 11.18 -3.99
CA GLY A 154 -15.02 11.29 -4.81
C GLY A 154 -13.71 11.27 -4.02
N ARG A 155 -13.71 10.84 -2.75
CA ARG A 155 -12.48 10.71 -1.95
C ARG A 155 -11.69 9.48 -2.37
N VAL A 156 -12.39 8.37 -2.60
CA VAL A 156 -11.82 7.08 -3.02
C VAL A 156 -12.40 6.69 -4.36
N THR A 157 -11.62 6.02 -5.20
CA THR A 157 -12.15 5.34 -6.38
C THR A 157 -11.55 3.95 -6.47
N TRP A 158 -12.25 3.05 -7.15
CA TRP A 158 -11.81 1.70 -7.41
C TRP A 158 -11.48 1.55 -8.89
N LEU A 159 -10.42 0.80 -9.21
CA LEU A 159 -10.04 0.46 -10.57
C LEU A 159 -9.21 -0.82 -10.62
N ARG A 160 -9.09 -1.42 -11.81
CA ARG A 160 -8.08 -2.43 -12.09
C ARG A 160 -6.86 -1.71 -12.67
N ARG A 161 -5.71 -1.78 -11.98
CA ARG A 161 -4.47 -1.10 -12.39
C ARG A 161 -3.68 -1.95 -13.38
N THR A 162 -3.63 -3.26 -13.16
CA THR A 162 -2.92 -4.19 -14.04
C THR A 162 -3.91 -4.97 -14.91
N PRO A 163 -4.17 -4.53 -16.16
CA PRO A 163 -5.00 -5.29 -17.08
C PRO A 163 -4.37 -6.66 -17.39
N PRO A 164 -5.17 -7.65 -17.81
CA PRO A 164 -4.63 -8.97 -18.13
C PRO A 164 -3.64 -8.86 -19.31
N SER A 165 -2.45 -9.46 -19.17
CA SER A 165 -1.44 -9.47 -20.24
C SER A 165 -1.95 -10.28 -21.44
N ALA A 166 -1.79 -9.72 -22.65
CA ALA A 166 -2.18 -10.32 -23.92
C ALA A 166 -1.17 -11.40 -24.40
N SER A 167 -0.64 -12.24 -23.51
CA SER A 167 0.26 -13.33 -23.92
C SER A 167 -0.54 -14.48 -24.55
N GLY A 168 -0.74 -14.41 -25.87
CA GLY A 168 -0.94 -15.55 -26.78
C GLY A 168 -2.30 -16.26 -26.80
N ARG A 169 -3.23 -15.95 -25.90
CA ARG A 169 -4.63 -16.41 -25.96
C ARG A 169 -5.54 -15.24 -25.63
N ARG A 170 -6.68 -15.11 -26.32
CA ARG A 170 -7.75 -14.13 -25.99
C ARG A 170 -7.85 -14.03 -24.47
N ALA A 171 -7.56 -12.85 -23.93
CA ALA A 171 -7.73 -12.59 -22.51
C ALA A 171 -9.23 -12.66 -22.22
N LYS A 172 -9.75 -13.85 -21.93
CA LYS A 172 -11.14 -14.02 -21.53
C LYS A 172 -11.34 -13.24 -20.24
N ALA A 173 -12.31 -12.33 -20.23
CA ALA A 173 -12.72 -11.64 -19.02
C ALA A 173 -13.04 -12.68 -17.94
N ALA A 174 -12.21 -12.71 -16.89
CA ALA A 174 -12.45 -13.53 -15.72
C ALA A 174 -13.70 -12.99 -14.98
N PRO A 175 -14.38 -13.83 -14.18
CA PRO A 175 -15.48 -13.37 -13.34
C PRO A 175 -15.04 -12.18 -12.46
N VAL A 176 -15.89 -11.15 -12.38
CA VAL A 176 -15.61 -9.92 -11.62
C VAL A 176 -15.19 -10.21 -10.18
N ARG A 177 -15.76 -11.24 -9.57
CA ARG A 177 -15.39 -11.73 -8.23
C ARG A 177 -13.88 -11.90 -8.02
N SER A 178 -13.18 -12.40 -9.04
CA SER A 178 -11.74 -12.67 -9.01
C SER A 178 -10.88 -11.58 -9.63
N THR A 179 -11.49 -10.56 -10.23
CA THR A 179 -10.78 -9.45 -10.86
C THR A 179 -9.96 -8.69 -9.83
N PRO A 180 -8.64 -8.50 -10.02
CA PRO A 180 -7.83 -7.66 -9.16
C PRO A 180 -8.29 -6.20 -9.28
N VAL A 181 -8.67 -5.60 -8.16
CA VAL A 181 -9.11 -4.20 -8.05
C VAL A 181 -8.32 -3.55 -6.93
N ALA A 182 -7.85 -2.33 -7.17
CA ALA A 182 -7.28 -1.46 -6.17
C ALA A 182 -8.28 -0.38 -5.76
N LEU A 183 -8.23 -0.02 -4.48
CA LEU A 183 -8.85 1.20 -3.95
C LEU A 183 -7.75 2.27 -3.84
N VAL A 184 -8.01 3.45 -4.40
CA VAL A 184 -7.04 4.55 -4.42
C VAL A 184 -7.71 5.86 -4.01
N SER A 185 -6.95 6.76 -3.39
CA SER A 185 -7.42 8.14 -3.22
C SER A 185 -7.52 8.78 -4.60
N ARG A 186 -8.60 9.53 -4.85
CA ARG A 186 -8.77 10.21 -6.13
C ARG A 186 -7.67 11.25 -6.39
N SER A 187 -7.13 11.87 -5.33
CA SER A 187 -5.99 12.79 -5.46
C SER A 187 -4.70 12.11 -5.91
N ASN A 188 -4.59 10.79 -5.70
CA ASN A 188 -3.41 10.00 -6.04
C ASN A 188 -3.63 9.14 -7.29
N LEU A 189 -4.78 9.27 -7.96
CA LEU A 189 -5.16 8.44 -9.09
C LEU A 189 -4.07 8.43 -10.18
N ALA A 190 -3.56 9.60 -10.55
CA ALA A 190 -2.53 9.74 -11.56
C ALA A 190 -1.24 8.99 -11.20
N ILE A 191 -0.86 8.99 -9.93
CA ILE A 191 0.35 8.33 -9.42
C ILE A 191 0.25 6.81 -9.60
N TRP A 192 -0.94 6.26 -9.37
CA TRP A 192 -1.18 4.82 -9.45
C TRP A 192 -1.46 4.30 -10.86
N CYS A 193 -1.93 5.16 -11.75
CA CYS A 193 -2.28 4.82 -13.13
C CYS A 193 -1.15 5.12 -14.13
N ALA A 194 -0.26 6.06 -13.83
CA ALA A 194 0.86 6.34 -14.72
C ALA A 194 1.71 5.07 -14.92
N PRO A 195 1.98 4.71 -16.20
CA PRO A 195 2.63 3.47 -16.54
C PRO A 195 4.00 3.44 -15.88
N VAL A 196 4.21 2.44 -15.03
CA VAL A 196 5.54 2.06 -14.62
C VAL A 196 6.25 1.60 -15.90
N ALA A 197 7.46 2.10 -16.16
CA ALA A 197 8.26 2.04 -17.40
C ALA A 197 8.52 0.64 -18.03
N SER A 198 7.72 -0.38 -17.71
CA SER A 198 7.75 -1.74 -18.28
C SER A 198 6.36 -2.33 -18.54
N ALA A 199 5.28 -1.55 -18.39
CA ALA A 199 3.90 -2.02 -18.59
C ALA A 199 3.19 -1.30 -19.76
N SER A 200 3.92 -1.01 -20.84
CA SER A 200 3.32 -0.58 -22.11
C SER A 200 2.75 -1.79 -22.85
N ALA A 201 1.71 -2.39 -22.26
CA ALA A 201 0.80 -3.24 -23.01
C ALA A 201 -0.48 -2.43 -23.19
N SER A 202 -0.58 -1.68 -24.29
CA SER A 202 -1.89 -1.33 -24.81
C SER A 202 -2.65 -2.63 -24.91
N VAL A 203 -3.73 -2.78 -24.15
CA VAL A 203 -4.69 -3.86 -24.40
C VAL A 203 -5.17 -3.61 -25.82
N GLU A 204 -4.62 -4.35 -26.79
CA GLU A 204 -5.30 -4.52 -28.06
C GLU A 204 -6.67 -5.07 -27.68
N VAL A 205 -7.69 -4.24 -27.84
CA VAL A 205 -9.09 -4.55 -27.57
C VAL A 205 -9.53 -5.60 -28.61
N SER A 206 -8.93 -6.77 -28.54
CA SER A 206 -9.12 -7.87 -29.46
C SER A 206 -10.31 -8.67 -28.94
N THR A 207 -11.47 -8.29 -29.48
CA THR A 207 -12.80 -8.91 -29.38
C THR A 207 -13.49 -8.80 -28.02
N LEU A 208 -13.92 -7.58 -27.65
CA LEU A 208 -15.02 -7.39 -26.69
C LEU A 208 -16.26 -8.14 -27.18
N SER A 209 -17.10 -8.65 -26.27
CA SER A 209 -18.43 -9.13 -26.65
C SER A 209 -19.27 -8.03 -27.33
N PRO A 210 -20.31 -8.40 -28.11
CA PRO A 210 -21.23 -7.41 -28.68
C PRO A 210 -21.88 -6.52 -27.62
N ALA A 211 -22.26 -7.09 -26.47
CA ALA A 211 -22.84 -6.35 -25.36
C ALA A 211 -21.85 -5.35 -24.75
N ALA A 212 -20.61 -5.79 -24.44
CA ALA A 212 -19.57 -4.91 -23.90
C ALA A 212 -19.16 -3.81 -24.89
N SER A 213 -19.10 -4.12 -26.18
CA SER A 213 -18.80 -3.15 -27.24
C SER A 213 -19.87 -2.05 -27.31
N ARG A 214 -21.14 -2.43 -27.28
CA ARG A 214 -22.26 -1.49 -27.32
C ARG A 214 -22.33 -0.61 -26.06
N VAL A 215 -22.10 -1.19 -24.89
CA VAL A 215 -22.01 -0.43 -23.62
C VAL A 215 -20.84 0.55 -23.66
N ARG A 216 -19.67 0.13 -24.14
CA ARG A 216 -18.49 0.99 -24.28
C ARG A 216 -18.75 2.15 -25.24
N GLU A 217 -19.39 1.90 -26.38
CA GLU A 217 -19.75 2.92 -27.37
C GLU A 217 -20.67 4.00 -26.77
N VAL A 218 -21.69 3.59 -26.00
CA VAL A 218 -22.57 4.54 -25.31
C VAL A 218 -21.79 5.36 -24.29
N LEU A 219 -20.94 4.75 -23.47
CA LEU A 219 -20.13 5.49 -22.50
C LEU A 219 -19.10 6.42 -23.16
N GLN A 220 -18.58 6.05 -24.32
CA GLN A 220 -17.63 6.87 -25.09
C GLN A 220 -18.31 8.11 -25.69
N THR A 221 -19.53 7.97 -26.20
CA THR A 221 -20.28 9.05 -26.86
C THR A 221 -21.04 9.93 -25.86
N SER A 222 -21.56 9.34 -24.80
CA SER A 222 -22.47 10.00 -23.84
C SER A 222 -21.77 10.41 -22.55
N GLY A 223 -20.54 9.95 -22.32
CA GLY A 223 -19.84 10.11 -21.05
C GLY A 223 -20.41 9.23 -19.94
N ALA A 224 -20.21 9.65 -18.69
CA ALA A 224 -20.63 8.88 -17.52
C ALA A 224 -22.17 8.79 -17.42
N CYS A 225 -22.72 7.58 -17.39
CA CYS A 225 -24.17 7.32 -17.44
C CYS A 225 -24.64 6.48 -16.25
N PHE A 226 -25.88 6.69 -15.77
CA PHE A 226 -26.49 5.76 -14.83
C PHE A 226 -26.84 4.44 -15.52
N PHE A 227 -27.05 3.38 -14.74
CA PHE A 227 -27.35 2.06 -15.29
C PHE A 227 -28.67 2.04 -16.09
N VAL A 228 -29.73 2.69 -15.62
CA VAL A 228 -31.00 2.86 -16.39
C VAL A 228 -30.77 3.54 -17.74
N ASP A 229 -29.91 4.56 -17.79
CA ASP A 229 -29.60 5.27 -19.03
C ASP A 229 -28.85 4.37 -20.01
N LEU A 230 -27.93 3.54 -19.51
CA LEU A 230 -27.23 2.54 -20.33
C LEU A 230 -28.20 1.53 -20.91
N MET A 231 -29.15 1.02 -20.14
CA MET A 231 -30.20 0.12 -20.66
C MET A 231 -31.01 0.79 -21.77
N THR A 232 -31.46 2.02 -21.54
CA THR A 232 -32.29 2.78 -22.49
C THR A 232 -31.55 3.08 -23.79
N ARG A 233 -30.29 3.55 -23.71
CA ARG A 233 -29.49 3.96 -24.88
C ARG A 233 -28.94 2.77 -25.67
N THR A 234 -28.59 1.68 -24.99
CA THR A 234 -28.09 0.46 -25.66
C THR A 234 -29.22 -0.37 -26.27
N GLY A 235 -30.43 -0.31 -25.71
CA GLY A 235 -31.55 -1.19 -26.05
C GLY A 235 -31.37 -2.64 -25.59
N LEU A 236 -30.38 -2.91 -24.74
CA LEU A 236 -30.05 -4.24 -24.25
C LEU A 236 -30.88 -4.61 -23.01
N LEU A 237 -31.05 -5.92 -22.80
CA LEU A 237 -31.63 -6.42 -21.56
C LEU A 237 -30.71 -6.14 -20.37
N ARG A 238 -31.30 -6.04 -19.17
CA ARG A 238 -30.56 -5.80 -17.91
C ARG A 238 -29.36 -6.72 -17.74
N THR A 239 -29.52 -8.01 -18.00
CA THR A 239 -28.45 -9.01 -17.87
C THR A 239 -27.33 -8.79 -18.87
N GLN A 240 -27.64 -8.38 -20.11
CA GLN A 240 -26.64 -8.10 -21.13
C GLN A 240 -25.84 -6.85 -20.80
N VAL A 241 -26.46 -5.81 -20.23
CA VAL A 241 -25.73 -4.62 -19.74
C VAL A 241 -24.84 -4.98 -18.55
N GLU A 242 -25.33 -5.82 -17.61
CA GLU A 242 -24.51 -6.32 -16.49
C GLU A 242 -23.31 -7.13 -16.99
N GLU A 243 -23.49 -8.04 -17.96
CA GLU A 243 -22.42 -8.82 -18.57
C GLU A 243 -21.41 -7.94 -19.31
N GLY A 244 -21.89 -6.95 -20.07
CA GLY A 244 -21.06 -5.98 -20.76
C GLY A 244 -20.20 -5.15 -19.79
N LEU A 245 -20.81 -4.62 -18.72
CA LEU A 245 -20.07 -3.90 -17.68
C LEU A 245 -19.11 -4.80 -16.91
N ALA A 246 -19.49 -6.04 -16.63
CA ALA A 246 -18.61 -7.03 -15.99
C ALA A 246 -17.36 -7.31 -16.82
N GLU A 247 -17.51 -7.46 -18.14
CA GLU A 247 -16.39 -7.64 -19.06
C GLU A 247 -15.49 -6.39 -19.10
N LEU A 248 -16.06 -5.19 -19.19
CA LEU A 248 -15.29 -3.94 -19.18
C LEU A 248 -14.52 -3.75 -17.85
N VAL A 249 -15.15 -4.02 -16.71
CA VAL A 249 -14.51 -4.00 -15.39
C VAL A 249 -13.39 -5.04 -15.30
N ALA A 250 -13.65 -6.26 -15.79
CA ALA A 250 -12.64 -7.31 -15.83
C ALA A 250 -11.43 -6.90 -16.70
N LEU A 251 -11.61 -6.09 -17.73
CA LEU A 251 -10.51 -5.58 -18.55
C LEU A 251 -9.89 -4.29 -18.00
N GLY A 252 -10.46 -3.69 -16.95
CA GLY A 252 -10.00 -2.43 -16.38
C GLY A 252 -10.40 -1.19 -17.20
N LEU A 253 -11.44 -1.31 -18.03
CA LEU A 253 -11.91 -0.28 -18.96
C LEU A 253 -13.09 0.53 -18.44
N ALA A 254 -13.69 0.13 -17.32
CA ALA A 254 -14.83 0.82 -16.72
C ALA A 254 -14.77 0.80 -15.19
N ASN A 255 -15.29 1.86 -14.59
CA ASN A 255 -15.54 1.98 -13.16
C ASN A 255 -16.90 2.66 -12.91
N SER A 256 -17.26 2.81 -11.63
CA SER A 256 -18.45 3.55 -11.22
C SER A 256 -18.21 4.44 -10.00
N ASP A 257 -19.05 5.46 -9.82
CA ASP A 257 -18.99 6.43 -8.71
C ASP A 257 -19.20 5.80 -7.32
N SER A 258 -19.67 4.53 -7.24
CA SER A 258 -19.85 3.78 -5.98
C SER A 258 -19.30 2.36 -6.07
N PHE A 259 -18.89 1.77 -4.94
CA PHE A 259 -18.50 0.36 -4.87
C PHE A 259 -19.71 -0.59 -4.97
N ALA A 260 -20.92 -0.10 -4.67
CA ALA A 260 -22.17 -0.85 -4.83
C ALA A 260 -22.38 -1.40 -6.25
N GLY A 261 -21.93 -0.68 -7.28
CA GLY A 261 -21.98 -1.15 -8.66
C GLY A 261 -21.13 -2.40 -8.88
N LEU A 262 -19.89 -2.39 -8.38
CA LEU A 262 -19.01 -3.56 -8.39
C LEU A 262 -19.57 -4.70 -7.54
N ARG A 263 -20.14 -4.38 -6.38
CA ARG A 263 -20.81 -5.35 -5.48
C ARG A 263 -21.94 -6.10 -6.18
N ALA A 264 -22.74 -5.41 -6.99
CA ALA A 264 -23.79 -6.03 -7.79
C ALA A 264 -23.23 -7.05 -8.80
N LEU A 265 -22.10 -6.73 -9.45
CA LEU A 265 -21.45 -7.62 -10.43
C LEU A 265 -20.74 -8.84 -9.81
N ILE A 266 -20.41 -8.80 -8.51
CA ILE A 266 -19.75 -9.92 -7.81
C ILE A 266 -20.70 -11.11 -7.58
N VAL A 267 -21.98 -10.84 -7.29
CA VAL A 267 -22.97 -11.89 -6.99
C VAL A 267 -23.59 -12.42 -8.29
N PRO A 268 -23.41 -13.71 -8.62
CA PRO A 268 -24.01 -14.29 -9.82
C PRO A 268 -25.53 -14.11 -9.82
N THR A 269 -26.08 -13.71 -10.97
CA THR A 269 -27.52 -13.49 -11.20
C THR A 269 -28.38 -14.66 -10.74
N ALA A 270 -27.92 -15.91 -10.94
CA ALA A 270 -28.63 -17.12 -10.52
C ALA A 270 -28.77 -17.29 -8.99
N GLN A 271 -27.90 -16.67 -8.18
CA GLN A 271 -27.91 -16.80 -6.72
C GLN A 271 -28.64 -15.65 -6.02
N ARG A 272 -29.02 -14.58 -6.74
CA ARG A 272 -29.73 -13.42 -6.17
C ARG A 272 -31.14 -13.76 -5.65
N GLY A 273 -31.76 -14.84 -6.13
CA GLY A 273 -33.13 -15.24 -5.73
C GLY A 273 -33.25 -15.95 -4.37
N GLN A 274 -32.19 -16.55 -3.82
CA GLN A 274 -32.27 -17.34 -2.57
C GLN A 274 -31.92 -16.54 -1.30
N THR A 275 -31.13 -15.47 -1.43
CA THR A 275 -30.65 -14.66 -0.30
C THR A 275 -31.67 -13.65 0.23
N HIS A 276 -32.72 -13.33 -0.54
CA HIS A 276 -33.76 -12.37 -0.14
C HIS A 276 -34.66 -12.82 1.03
N ARG A 277 -34.69 -14.11 1.39
CA ARG A 277 -35.60 -14.61 2.44
C ARG A 277 -35.02 -14.63 3.87
N ARG A 278 -33.73 -14.36 4.07
CA ARG A 278 -33.08 -14.51 5.41
C ARG A 278 -32.49 -13.24 6.03
N HIS A 279 -32.45 -12.11 5.33
CA HIS A 279 -31.97 -10.84 5.89
C HIS A 279 -33.03 -9.75 5.76
N GLY A 280 -33.75 -9.49 6.85
CA GLY A 280 -34.73 -8.41 7.00
C GLY A 280 -34.10 -7.01 7.08
N ARG A 281 -33.10 -6.70 6.24
CA ARG A 281 -32.60 -5.36 5.98
C ARG A 281 -32.28 -5.28 4.49
N ARG A 282 -32.96 -4.37 3.79
CA ARG A 282 -32.77 -4.03 2.37
C ARG A 282 -31.29 -3.66 2.13
N SER A 283 -30.43 -4.63 1.86
CA SER A 283 -29.06 -4.35 1.41
C SER A 283 -29.11 -4.00 -0.07
N GLY A 284 -28.66 -2.80 -0.40
CA GLY A 284 -28.64 -2.22 -1.75
C GLY A 284 -27.81 -3.00 -2.77
N GLN A 285 -28.30 -4.15 -3.21
CA GLN A 285 -27.67 -5.02 -4.22
C GLN A 285 -28.24 -4.75 -5.63
N GLY A 286 -28.55 -3.48 -5.91
CA GLY A 286 -29.03 -3.03 -7.21
C GLY A 286 -27.92 -2.32 -7.96
N MET A 287 -27.79 -2.62 -9.26
CA MET A 287 -26.88 -1.92 -10.16
C MET A 287 -27.13 -0.40 -10.20
N GLU A 288 -28.36 0.02 -9.88
CA GLU A 288 -28.78 1.43 -9.76
C GLU A 288 -28.08 2.21 -8.63
N LEU A 289 -27.58 1.50 -7.61
CA LEU A 289 -26.87 2.12 -6.50
C LEU A 289 -25.37 2.30 -6.80
N GLY A 290 -24.92 1.83 -7.97
CA GLY A 290 -23.55 2.02 -8.45
C GLY A 290 -23.21 3.47 -8.83
N GLY A 291 -24.19 4.37 -8.87
CA GLY A 291 -24.02 5.72 -9.36
C GLY A 291 -23.84 5.73 -10.88
N ARG A 292 -23.00 6.64 -11.39
CA ARG A 292 -22.68 6.69 -12.82
C ARG A 292 -21.52 5.75 -13.14
N TRP A 293 -21.67 5.04 -14.24
CA TRP A 293 -20.64 4.24 -14.86
C TRP A 293 -19.88 5.09 -15.85
N SER A 294 -18.56 4.98 -15.87
CA SER A 294 -17.68 5.70 -16.78
C SER A 294 -16.63 4.78 -17.37
N LEU A 295 -16.16 5.12 -18.58
CA LEU A 295 -14.94 4.53 -19.08
C LEU A 295 -13.76 5.01 -18.25
N PHE A 296 -12.82 4.10 -18.05
CA PHE A 296 -11.56 4.37 -17.40
C PHE A 296 -10.44 3.94 -18.34
N ASP A 297 -9.53 4.85 -18.64
CA ASP A 297 -8.34 4.55 -19.42
C ASP A 297 -7.10 4.81 -18.56
N VAL A 298 -6.46 3.73 -18.10
CA VAL A 298 -5.18 3.80 -17.39
C VAL A 298 -4.12 4.44 -18.29
N GLY A 299 -4.16 4.17 -19.60
CA GLY A 299 -3.22 4.71 -20.59
C GLY A 299 -3.40 6.20 -20.88
N ALA A 300 -4.49 6.83 -20.43
CA ALA A 300 -4.63 8.28 -20.46
C ALA A 300 -3.73 8.98 -19.43
N TYR A 301 -3.25 8.24 -18.42
CA TYR A 301 -2.30 8.74 -17.41
C TYR A 301 -0.84 8.48 -17.82
N ASP A 302 -0.60 8.09 -19.07
CA ASP A 302 0.73 7.91 -19.61
C ASP A 302 1.50 9.23 -19.64
N LEU A 303 2.45 9.39 -18.71
CA LEU A 303 3.31 10.56 -18.61
C LEU A 303 4.23 10.68 -19.83
N GLU A 304 4.50 9.59 -20.58
CA GLU A 304 5.23 9.63 -21.85
C GLU A 304 4.37 10.16 -23.01
N ARG A 305 3.04 10.08 -22.90
CA ARG A 305 2.09 10.75 -23.80
C ARG A 305 1.73 12.18 -23.37
N GLY A 306 2.26 12.64 -22.23
CA GLY A 306 2.10 14.02 -21.77
C GLY A 306 2.75 15.02 -22.74
N ASP A 307 2.18 16.23 -22.78
CA ASP A 307 2.51 17.37 -23.64
C ASP A 307 3.79 17.20 -24.50
N PRO A 308 3.66 17.12 -25.85
CA PRO A 308 4.81 17.06 -26.75
C PRO A 308 5.86 18.16 -26.49
N GLY A 309 5.46 19.30 -25.92
CA GLY A 309 6.33 20.42 -25.55
C GLY A 309 7.04 20.32 -24.20
N ALA A 310 6.78 19.30 -23.37
CA ALA A 310 7.47 19.13 -22.10
C ALA A 310 8.92 18.66 -22.29
N ASP A 311 9.88 19.43 -21.80
CA ASP A 311 11.30 19.07 -21.85
C ASP A 311 11.60 17.75 -21.13
N SER A 312 12.60 17.02 -21.63
CA SER A 312 13.02 15.72 -21.10
C SER A 312 13.34 15.72 -19.60
N ALA A 313 13.85 16.84 -19.07
CA ALA A 313 14.13 17.01 -17.65
C ALA A 313 12.84 17.05 -16.79
N ALA A 314 11.82 17.80 -17.23
CA ALA A 314 10.55 17.88 -16.51
C ALA A 314 9.83 16.52 -16.45
N ARG A 315 9.93 15.72 -17.51
CA ARG A 315 9.41 14.35 -17.54
C ARG A 315 10.15 13.43 -16.56
N ALA A 316 11.47 13.54 -16.50
CA ALA A 316 12.28 12.77 -15.54
C ALA A 316 11.97 13.14 -14.09
N ASP A 317 11.75 14.42 -13.80
CA ASP A 317 11.36 14.91 -12.48
C ASP A 317 9.97 14.42 -12.06
N ALA A 318 8.99 14.46 -12.98
CA ALA A 318 7.65 13.95 -12.73
C ALA A 318 7.66 12.44 -12.44
N ALA A 319 8.39 11.65 -13.23
CA ALA A 319 8.57 10.22 -12.98
C ALA A 319 9.27 9.96 -11.63
N GLY A 320 10.31 10.73 -11.30
CA GLY A 320 11.00 10.67 -10.02
C GLY A 320 10.07 10.97 -8.83
N ASN A 321 9.16 11.93 -8.99
CA ASN A 321 8.16 12.28 -7.98
C ASN A 321 7.11 11.17 -7.82
N GLN A 322 6.65 10.56 -8.92
CA GLN A 322 5.72 9.43 -8.90
C GLN A 322 6.32 8.25 -8.10
N VAL A 323 7.56 7.86 -8.40
CA VAL A 323 8.25 6.77 -7.69
C VAL A 323 8.39 7.10 -6.20
N GLU A 324 8.66 8.36 -5.85
CA GLU A 324 8.70 8.80 -4.45
C GLU A 324 7.36 8.63 -3.73
N GLN A 325 6.27 9.04 -4.37
CA GLN A 325 4.94 8.92 -3.80
C GLN A 325 4.52 7.45 -3.63
N ILE A 326 4.82 6.58 -4.60
CA ILE A 326 4.59 5.13 -4.47
C ILE A 326 5.45 4.55 -3.34
N ALA A 327 6.73 4.92 -3.25
CA ALA A 327 7.62 4.45 -2.17
C ALA A 327 7.07 4.83 -0.78
N ARG A 328 6.55 6.05 -0.62
CA ARG A 328 5.90 6.51 0.62
C ARG A 328 4.67 5.66 0.96
N ARG A 329 3.81 5.35 -0.02
CA ARG A 329 2.63 4.50 0.20
C ARG A 329 3.01 3.07 0.59
N LEU A 330 4.04 2.50 -0.03
CA LEU A 330 4.58 1.20 0.37
C LEU A 330 5.15 1.21 1.79
N LEU A 331 5.84 2.28 2.19
CA LEU A 331 6.34 2.44 3.56
C LEU A 331 5.21 2.53 4.58
N VAL A 332 4.14 3.30 4.31
CA VAL A 332 2.95 3.38 5.18
C VAL A 332 2.28 2.01 5.31
N ARG A 333 2.19 1.24 4.22
CA ARG A 333 1.57 -0.09 4.24
C ARG A 333 2.34 -1.11 5.04
N TRP A 334 3.66 -1.17 4.85
CA TRP A 334 4.50 -2.23 5.38
C TRP A 334 5.24 -1.86 6.67
N GLY A 335 5.40 -0.56 6.96
CA GLY A 335 6.22 -0.05 8.05
C GLY A 335 7.72 -0.21 7.79
N VAL A 336 8.14 -1.44 7.45
CA VAL A 336 9.49 -1.81 6.98
C VAL A 336 9.39 -2.36 5.56
N LEU A 337 10.12 -1.75 4.64
CA LEU A 337 10.15 -2.07 3.22
C LEU A 337 11.49 -2.71 2.81
N PHE A 338 11.42 -3.84 2.12
CA PHE A 338 12.56 -4.53 1.52
C PHE A 338 12.12 -5.33 0.29
N ARG A 339 13.07 -5.65 -0.60
CA ARG A 339 12.79 -6.20 -1.94
C ARG A 339 11.81 -7.38 -1.97
N ARG A 340 11.91 -8.32 -1.02
CA ARG A 340 11.07 -9.54 -1.02
C ARG A 340 9.58 -9.25 -0.82
N LEU A 341 9.22 -8.19 -0.09
CA LEU A 341 7.80 -7.81 0.10
C LEU A 341 7.13 -7.40 -1.22
N LEU A 342 7.91 -6.91 -2.17
CA LEU A 342 7.41 -6.48 -3.47
C LEU A 342 6.84 -7.64 -4.31
N GLU A 343 7.14 -8.89 -3.97
CA GLU A 343 6.50 -10.06 -4.60
C GLU A 343 4.99 -10.15 -4.33
N ARG A 344 4.47 -9.39 -3.36
CA ARG A 344 3.04 -9.22 -3.09
C ARG A 344 2.43 -8.00 -3.78
N GLU A 345 3.23 -7.15 -4.38
CA GLU A 345 2.79 -5.91 -5.01
C GLU A 345 2.71 -6.06 -6.52
N SER A 346 1.66 -5.52 -7.14
CA SER A 346 1.47 -5.49 -8.59
C SER A 346 1.55 -4.06 -9.12
N GLY A 347 2.11 -3.91 -10.33
CA GLY A 347 2.20 -2.61 -11.00
C GLY A 347 2.98 -1.56 -10.22
N ILE A 348 4.09 -1.94 -9.58
CA ILE A 348 4.96 -1.03 -8.84
C ILE A 348 6.31 -0.82 -9.53
N PRO A 349 7.01 0.31 -9.27
CA PRO A 349 8.34 0.56 -9.79
C PRO A 349 9.34 -0.54 -9.41
N PRO A 350 10.32 -0.84 -10.27
CA PRO A 350 11.35 -1.82 -9.96
C PRO A 350 12.14 -1.39 -8.74
N TRP A 351 12.60 -2.38 -7.94
CA TRP A 351 13.34 -2.12 -6.69
C TRP A 351 14.52 -1.16 -6.85
N ARG A 352 15.20 -1.16 -8.00
CA ARG A 352 16.32 -0.26 -8.30
C ARG A 352 15.90 1.21 -8.26
N GLU A 353 14.72 1.55 -8.77
CA GLU A 353 14.20 2.92 -8.77
C GLU A 353 13.72 3.31 -7.37
N LEU A 354 13.02 2.39 -6.68
CA LEU A 354 12.59 2.60 -5.30
C LEU A 354 13.78 2.87 -4.37
N VAL A 355 14.86 2.10 -4.45
CA VAL A 355 16.05 2.28 -3.60
C VAL A 355 16.70 3.64 -3.80
N ARG A 356 16.74 4.18 -5.03
CA ARG A 356 17.28 5.53 -5.27
C ARG A 356 16.50 6.57 -4.48
N VAL A 357 15.17 6.46 -4.48
CA VAL A 357 14.32 7.38 -3.72
C VAL A 357 14.39 7.13 -2.23
N LEU A 358 14.37 5.87 -1.77
CA LEU A 358 14.48 5.52 -0.36
C LEU A 358 15.79 6.03 0.26
N ARG A 359 16.91 5.98 -0.47
CA ARG A 359 18.18 6.59 -0.03
C ARG A 359 18.07 8.12 0.11
N ARG A 360 17.33 8.80 -0.77
CA ARG A 360 17.07 10.25 -0.64
C ARG A 360 16.18 10.55 0.57
N LEU A 361 15.13 9.76 0.80
CA LEU A 361 14.25 9.89 1.97
C LEU A 361 15.00 9.66 3.28
N GLU A 362 15.90 8.66 3.31
CA GLU A 362 16.79 8.44 4.45
C GLU A 362 17.74 9.62 4.63
N ALA A 363 18.30 10.15 3.54
CA ALA A 363 19.18 11.31 3.57
C ALA A 363 18.49 12.59 4.11
N ARG A 364 17.17 12.69 3.93
CA ARG A 364 16.33 13.74 4.53
C ARG A 364 15.95 13.45 5.99
N GLY A 365 16.29 12.28 6.51
CA GLY A 365 15.95 11.84 7.87
C GLY A 365 14.49 11.40 8.04
N GLU A 366 13.73 11.31 6.96
CA GLU A 366 12.30 10.93 6.99
C GLU A 366 12.11 9.44 7.31
N ILE A 367 13.07 8.61 6.88
CA ILE A 367 13.07 7.16 7.12
C ILE A 367 14.44 6.71 7.62
N ARG A 368 14.51 5.47 8.10
CA ARG A 368 15.75 4.84 8.56
C ARG A 368 16.11 3.68 7.65
N GLY A 369 17.32 3.67 7.10
CA GLY A 369 17.89 2.48 6.48
C GLY A 369 18.52 1.57 7.53
N GLY A 370 18.59 0.27 7.27
CA GLY A 370 19.20 -0.68 8.21
C GLY A 370 18.94 -2.14 7.91
N ARG A 371 19.14 -2.97 8.95
CA ARG A 371 18.76 -4.38 8.98
C ARG A 371 17.69 -4.54 10.06
N PHE A 372 16.43 -4.46 9.67
CA PHE A 372 15.30 -4.52 10.60
C PHE A 372 14.77 -5.94 10.76
N VAL A 373 14.78 -6.74 9.70
CA VAL A 373 14.27 -8.12 9.69
C VAL A 373 15.39 -9.08 9.30
N ALA A 374 15.60 -10.11 10.12
CA ALA A 374 16.60 -11.15 9.90
C ALA A 374 16.22 -12.09 8.73
N GLY A 375 17.22 -12.75 8.14
CA GLY A 375 17.03 -13.71 7.05
C GLY A 375 16.86 -13.10 5.65
N PHE A 376 16.96 -11.77 5.51
CA PHE A 376 16.92 -11.09 4.20
C PHE A 376 18.19 -10.28 3.94
N SER A 377 18.82 -10.55 2.79
CA SER A 377 19.92 -9.76 2.26
C SER A 377 19.43 -8.49 1.55
N GLY A 378 20.29 -7.48 1.45
CA GLY A 378 20.00 -6.24 0.73
C GLY A 378 19.41 -5.15 1.61
N GLU A 379 19.28 -3.93 1.09
CA GLU A 379 18.83 -2.76 1.85
C GLU A 379 17.39 -2.91 2.35
N GLN A 380 17.15 -2.46 3.58
CA GLN A 380 15.82 -2.37 4.19
C GLN A 380 15.63 -0.95 4.71
N TYR A 381 14.40 -0.47 4.65
CA TYR A 381 14.03 0.88 5.03
C TYR A 381 12.79 0.86 5.90
N ALA A 382 12.75 1.65 6.96
CA ALA A 382 11.63 1.67 7.89
C ALA A 382 11.20 3.09 8.24
N LEU A 383 9.89 3.27 8.45
CA LEU A 383 9.35 4.47 9.08
C LEU A 383 9.82 4.56 10.55
N PRO A 384 10.14 5.74 11.08
CA PRO A 384 10.57 5.89 12.48
C PRO A 384 9.56 5.30 13.47
N GLU A 385 8.26 5.51 13.23
CA GLU A 385 7.17 4.94 14.01
C GLU A 385 7.12 3.41 13.96
N ALA A 386 7.38 2.80 12.80
CA ALA A 386 7.44 1.35 12.65
C ALA A 386 8.61 0.75 13.46
N VAL A 387 9.76 1.42 13.49
CA VAL A 387 10.91 1.01 14.32
C VAL A 387 10.56 1.06 15.81
N SER A 388 9.88 2.12 16.25
CA SER A 388 9.44 2.26 17.64
C SER A 388 8.45 1.16 18.03
N GLN A 389 7.48 0.85 17.17
CA GLN A 389 6.50 -0.22 17.42
C GLN A 389 7.14 -1.62 17.42
N LEU A 390 8.07 -1.90 16.50
CA LEU A 390 8.84 -3.15 16.49
C LEU A 390 9.61 -3.36 17.80
N ARG A 391 10.22 -2.30 18.34
CA ARG A 391 10.94 -2.33 19.63
C ARG A 391 10.00 -2.47 20.83
N ALA A 392 8.77 -1.97 20.74
CA ALA A 392 7.77 -2.14 21.79
C ALA A 392 7.27 -3.59 21.85
N LEU A 393 6.97 -4.18 20.70
CA LEU A 393 6.49 -5.57 20.58
C LEU A 393 7.44 -6.60 21.16
N ARG A 394 8.76 -6.39 21.03
CA ARG A 394 9.77 -7.29 21.61
C ARG A 394 9.70 -7.38 23.14
N ARG A 395 9.15 -6.36 23.80
CA ARG A 395 9.03 -6.28 25.26
C ARG A 395 7.68 -6.81 25.77
N GLU A 396 6.78 -7.19 24.88
CA GLU A 396 5.45 -7.69 25.26
C GLU A 396 5.45 -9.20 25.44
N ASP A 397 5.33 -9.62 26.70
CA ASP A 397 5.09 -11.02 27.07
C ASP A 397 3.57 -11.28 27.13
N GLY A 398 3.10 -12.22 26.31
CA GLY A 398 1.69 -12.64 26.29
C GLY A 398 1.42 -13.63 25.17
N ASP A 399 0.44 -14.52 25.35
CA ASP A 399 0.02 -15.48 24.31
C ASP A 399 -0.64 -14.71 23.16
N PRO A 400 0.01 -14.63 21.99
CA PRO A 400 -0.53 -13.92 20.85
C PRO A 400 -1.63 -14.79 20.25
N GLY A 401 -2.89 -14.43 20.52
CA GLY A 401 -4.06 -15.20 20.09
C GLY A 401 -4.08 -15.54 18.59
N LEU A 402 -4.99 -16.46 18.20
CA LEU A 402 -5.09 -16.91 16.82
C LEU A 402 -5.65 -15.84 15.89
N VAL A 403 -4.96 -15.61 14.77
CA VAL A 403 -5.38 -14.67 13.73
C VAL A 403 -5.47 -15.40 12.40
N SER A 404 -6.65 -15.42 11.78
CA SER A 404 -6.81 -15.98 10.44
C SER A 404 -7.17 -14.92 9.42
N ILE A 405 -6.45 -14.94 8.31
CA ILE A 405 -6.65 -14.05 7.17
C ILE A 405 -6.98 -14.85 5.92
N SER A 406 -7.64 -14.20 4.96
CA SER A 406 -7.72 -14.73 3.59
C SER A 406 -6.34 -14.70 2.93
N ALA A 407 -6.04 -15.68 2.07
CA ALA A 407 -4.83 -15.68 1.28
C ALA A 407 -4.78 -14.52 0.25
N ALA A 408 -5.93 -13.92 -0.05
CA ALA A 408 -6.04 -12.71 -0.87
C ALA A 408 -5.57 -11.43 -0.15
N ASP A 409 -5.40 -11.48 1.18
CA ASP A 409 -4.91 -10.35 1.98
C ASP A 409 -3.44 -10.03 1.65
N PRO A 410 -3.00 -8.76 1.73
CA PRO A 410 -1.58 -8.40 1.60
C PRO A 410 -0.69 -9.16 2.59
N LEU A 411 -1.19 -9.45 3.80
CA LEU A 411 -0.44 -10.14 4.86
C LEU A 411 -0.22 -11.64 4.62
N ASN A 412 -0.70 -12.20 3.51
CA ASN A 412 -0.31 -13.55 3.10
C ASN A 412 1.16 -13.57 2.64
N LEU A 413 2.06 -13.71 3.60
CA LEU A 413 3.52 -13.73 3.40
C LEU A 413 4.13 -15.13 3.47
N ARG A 414 3.30 -16.18 3.54
CA ARG A 414 3.73 -17.58 3.52
C ARG A 414 4.36 -17.93 2.17
N GLY A 415 5.61 -18.37 2.20
CA GLY A 415 6.41 -18.63 0.99
C GLY A 415 6.93 -17.37 0.31
N VAL A 416 6.84 -16.20 0.96
CA VAL A 416 7.42 -14.93 0.50
C VAL A 416 8.46 -14.44 1.50
N THR A 417 8.03 -14.10 2.71
CA THR A 417 8.95 -13.78 3.82
C THR A 417 8.99 -14.90 4.84
N LEU A 418 7.87 -15.58 5.08
CA LEU A 418 7.79 -16.69 6.02
C LEU A 418 8.09 -18.01 5.33
N ALA A 419 8.79 -18.91 6.02
CA ALA A 419 9.14 -20.23 5.52
C ALA A 419 7.91 -21.08 5.15
N GLY A 420 8.12 -22.01 4.21
CA GLY A 420 7.16 -23.06 3.78
C GLY A 420 6.46 -22.78 2.44
N GLU A 421 5.61 -23.71 2.02
CA GLU A 421 4.97 -23.66 0.70
C GLU A 421 4.05 -22.45 0.54
N ARG A 422 4.14 -21.80 -0.64
CA ARG A 422 3.36 -20.61 -0.97
C ARG A 422 1.87 -20.94 -1.04
N VAL A 423 1.05 -20.18 -0.31
CA VAL A 423 -0.42 -20.30 -0.39
C VAL A 423 -0.94 -19.38 -1.48
N PRO A 424 -1.59 -19.90 -2.55
CA PRO A 424 -2.12 -19.07 -3.62
C PRO A 424 -3.12 -18.03 -3.11
N ALA A 425 -3.04 -16.80 -3.63
CA ALA A 425 -3.83 -15.65 -3.19
C ALA A 425 -5.28 -15.67 -3.71
N LEU A 426 -5.98 -16.76 -3.40
CA LEU A 426 -7.38 -16.98 -3.75
C LEU A 426 -8.26 -16.70 -2.54
N LEU A 427 -9.45 -16.16 -2.79
CA LEU A 427 -10.43 -15.79 -1.76
C LEU A 427 -10.77 -16.96 -0.80
N THR A 428 -10.85 -18.18 -1.33
CA THR A 428 -11.22 -19.38 -0.56
C THR A 428 -10.10 -19.94 0.32
N ASN A 429 -8.86 -19.49 0.08
CA ASN A 429 -7.69 -19.96 0.79
C ASN A 429 -7.46 -19.08 2.02
N ARG A 430 -6.89 -19.65 3.08
CA ARG A 430 -6.64 -18.94 4.34
C ARG A 430 -5.32 -19.35 4.97
N VAL A 431 -4.77 -18.45 5.76
CA VAL A 431 -3.60 -18.68 6.60
C VAL A 431 -3.97 -18.30 8.03
N CYS A 432 -3.59 -19.14 8.99
CA CYS A 432 -3.79 -18.90 10.42
C CYS A 432 -2.44 -18.74 11.10
N PHE A 433 -2.34 -17.70 11.93
CA PHE A 433 -1.15 -17.30 12.65
C PHE A 433 -1.37 -17.39 14.16
N ARG A 434 -0.30 -17.71 14.89
CA ARG A 434 -0.16 -17.49 16.34
C ARG A 434 1.16 -16.75 16.54
N GLY A 435 1.13 -15.50 17.01
CA GLY A 435 2.37 -14.74 17.22
C GLY A 435 3.23 -14.52 15.98
N GLY A 436 2.61 -14.49 14.79
CA GLY A 436 3.31 -14.38 13.52
C GLY A 436 3.83 -15.72 12.96
N GLU A 437 3.79 -16.81 13.72
CA GLU A 437 4.04 -18.15 13.21
C GLU A 437 2.82 -18.73 12.50
N VAL A 438 3.03 -19.41 11.37
CA VAL A 438 1.95 -20.06 10.62
C VAL A 438 1.61 -21.39 11.29
N VAL A 439 0.45 -21.46 11.94
CA VAL A 439 -0.04 -22.67 12.62
C VAL A 439 -0.99 -23.51 11.77
N GLY A 440 -1.47 -22.96 10.64
CA GLY A 440 -2.26 -23.73 9.69
C GLY A 440 -2.61 -22.98 8.42
N THR A 441 -2.94 -23.73 7.37
CA THR A 441 -3.37 -23.21 6.07
C THR A 441 -4.60 -23.96 5.57
N LYS A 442 -5.43 -23.27 4.79
CA LYS A 442 -6.54 -23.85 4.05
C LYS A 442 -6.37 -23.54 2.58
N GLN A 443 -6.37 -24.58 1.74
CA GLN A 443 -6.31 -24.47 0.29
C GLN A 443 -7.50 -25.23 -0.31
N GLY A 444 -8.51 -24.48 -0.76
CA GLY A 444 -9.80 -25.05 -1.15
C GLY A 444 -10.45 -25.84 0.00
N ARG A 445 -10.56 -27.17 -0.16
CA ARG A 445 -11.09 -28.08 0.86
C ARG A 445 -10.01 -28.68 1.78
N ALA A 446 -8.74 -28.62 1.38
CA ALA A 446 -7.64 -29.16 2.17
C ALA A 446 -7.29 -28.19 3.31
N ILE A 447 -7.17 -28.72 4.53
CA ILE A 447 -6.75 -27.98 5.71
C ILE A 447 -5.53 -28.68 6.30
N GLN A 448 -4.41 -27.96 6.38
CA GLN A 448 -3.18 -28.39 7.00
C GLN A 448 -2.98 -27.60 8.29
N VAL A 449 -2.70 -28.27 9.41
CA VAL A 449 -2.51 -27.64 10.72
C VAL A 449 -1.31 -28.28 11.39
N ALA A 450 -0.50 -27.48 12.07
CA ALA A 450 0.62 -27.99 12.87
C ALA A 450 0.10 -28.86 14.01
N GLU A 451 0.74 -30.01 14.26
CA GLU A 451 0.39 -30.91 15.35
C GLU A 451 0.61 -30.20 16.69
N THR A 452 -0.50 -29.76 17.29
CA THR A 452 -0.56 -29.02 18.55
C THR A 452 -1.85 -29.39 19.27
N ASP A 453 -1.88 -29.25 20.59
CA ASP A 453 -3.06 -29.55 21.43
C ASP A 453 -4.31 -28.75 21.02
N GLN A 454 -4.12 -27.62 20.32
CA GLN A 454 -5.19 -26.75 19.84
C GLN A 454 -5.51 -26.93 18.34
N SER A 455 -5.10 -28.04 17.72
CA SER A 455 -5.29 -28.28 16.29
C SER A 455 -6.76 -28.19 15.84
N TRP A 456 -7.71 -28.62 16.68
CA TRP A 456 -9.15 -28.47 16.41
C TRP A 456 -9.60 -27.01 16.36
N VAL A 457 -9.11 -26.16 17.27
CA VAL A 457 -9.43 -24.73 17.30
C VAL A 457 -8.89 -24.03 16.05
N VAL A 458 -7.66 -24.36 15.64
CA VAL A 458 -7.06 -23.81 14.42
C VAL A 458 -7.88 -24.21 13.18
N ARG A 459 -8.36 -25.45 13.10
CA ARG A 459 -9.27 -25.89 12.01
C ARG A 459 -10.56 -25.08 11.98
N GLN A 460 -11.18 -24.84 13.14
CA GLN A 460 -12.41 -24.02 13.22
C GLN A 460 -12.18 -22.59 12.75
N VAL A 461 -11.10 -21.96 13.20
CA VAL A 461 -10.72 -20.59 12.83
C VAL A 461 -10.42 -20.49 11.32
N LEU A 462 -9.80 -21.50 10.71
CA LEU A 462 -9.56 -21.57 9.25
C LEU A 462 -10.82 -21.80 8.41
N VAL A 463 -11.93 -22.25 9.00
CA VAL A 463 -13.19 -22.40 8.27
C VAL A 463 -14.04 -21.13 8.34
N ARG A 464 -13.88 -20.33 9.41
CA ARG A 464 -14.61 -19.08 9.62
C ARG A 464 -14.10 -17.96 8.68
N THR A 465 -15.01 -17.35 7.95
CA THR A 465 -14.79 -16.09 7.21
C THR A 465 -14.73 -14.92 8.20
N ALA A 466 -13.99 -13.85 7.89
CA ALA A 466 -13.92 -12.66 8.75
C ALA A 466 -15.32 -12.06 9.05
N SER A 467 -16.27 -12.20 8.12
CA SER A 467 -17.66 -11.78 8.29
C SER A 467 -18.51 -12.67 9.21
N LEU A 468 -18.12 -13.93 9.42
CA LEU A 468 -18.90 -14.93 10.19
C LEU A 468 -18.42 -15.07 11.64
N SER A 469 -17.14 -14.77 11.94
CA SER A 469 -16.58 -14.97 13.28
C SER A 469 -17.18 -14.09 14.38
N ARG A 470 -17.91 -13.03 14.03
CA ARG A 470 -18.43 -12.03 14.99
C ARG A 470 -19.89 -12.20 15.42
N ARG A 471 -20.70 -13.03 14.75
CA ARG A 471 -22.06 -13.32 15.27
C ARG A 471 -22.03 -14.14 16.56
N ASP A 472 -20.98 -14.94 16.75
CA ASP A 472 -20.87 -15.85 17.90
C ASP A 472 -20.11 -15.27 19.09
N SER A 473 -19.38 -14.16 18.93
CA SER A 473 -18.63 -13.51 20.03
C SER A 473 -19.51 -12.76 21.04
N GLY A 474 -20.83 -12.70 20.83
CA GLY A 474 -21.81 -12.29 21.85
C GLY A 474 -22.09 -13.36 22.90
N GLY A 475 -21.61 -14.60 22.71
CA GLY A 475 -21.69 -15.66 23.72
C GLY A 475 -20.39 -15.75 24.50
N SER A 476 -20.36 -15.24 25.73
CA SER A 476 -19.25 -15.50 26.65
C SER A 476 -19.06 -17.00 26.80
N TRP A 477 -17.90 -17.53 26.37
CA TRP A 477 -17.47 -18.88 26.72
C TRP A 477 -17.15 -18.91 28.23
N ARG A 478 -18.18 -19.10 29.06
CA ARG A 478 -17.99 -19.54 30.44
C ARG A 478 -17.57 -21.01 30.38
N GLY A 479 -16.28 -21.25 30.60
CA GLY A 479 -15.75 -22.59 30.78
C GLY A 479 -16.42 -23.25 31.99
N ASN A 480 -17.27 -24.23 31.74
CA ASN A 480 -17.80 -25.07 32.80
C ASN A 480 -16.71 -26.11 33.14
N ARG A 481 -15.98 -25.88 34.22
CA ARG A 481 -15.14 -26.90 34.86
C ARG A 481 -16.06 -27.82 35.65
N SER A 482 -16.45 -28.95 35.07
CA SER A 482 -16.92 -30.09 35.84
C SER A 482 -15.71 -30.98 36.14
N SER A 483 -15.18 -30.84 37.36
CA SER A 483 -14.28 -31.82 37.98
C SER A 483 -15.04 -33.11 38.29
N PRO A 484 -14.43 -34.29 38.13
CA PRO A 484 -15.03 -35.56 38.56
C PRO A 484 -14.55 -35.90 39.98
N THR A 485 -15.47 -36.10 40.92
CA THR A 485 -15.17 -36.78 42.19
C THR A 485 -16.38 -37.58 42.66
N HIS A 486 -16.14 -38.89 42.74
CA HIS A 486 -16.83 -39.98 43.44
C HIS A 486 -18.25 -40.39 43.04
#